data_AF-A0A5J4TID3-F1
#
_entry.id   AF-A0A5J4TID3-F1
#
_cell.length_a   1.000
_cell.length_b   1.000
_cell.length_c   1.000
_cell.angle_alpha   90.00
_cell.angle_beta   90.00
_cell.angle_gamma   90.00
#
_symmetry.space_group_name_H-M   'P 1'
#
loop_
_entity.id
_entity.type
_entity.pdbx_description
1 polymer ?
#
loop_
_entity_poly.entity_id
_entity_poly.type
_entity_poly.pdbx_seq_one_letter_code
_entity_poly.pdbx_strand_id
1 'polypeptide(L)'
;MEVPHKAGSLMVWCAISSFGLIGPIFLLETVTQQVYQDLIGNQLISDLYVKHPNLDKVYFQQDGAPAHTAKSTLEYLHDLFEDRLIGKFFNFVWPPRSPDLTPPDFFLWGYLKDHVYEPQPQSLIDLKFAIIRECEAITPEQCKSVCRSAFDRFQQCVDNNGDNVQ
;
A
#
# COMPACT_ATOMS: atom_id res chain seq x y z
N MET A 1 -10.18 6.79 37.45
CA MET A 1 -10.38 5.38 37.05
C MET A 1 -9.92 5.29 35.61
N GLU A 2 -8.72 4.77 35.38
CA GLU A 2 -8.26 4.46 34.03
C GLU A 2 -9.03 3.24 33.55
N VAL A 3 -9.75 3.39 32.44
CA VAL A 3 -10.42 2.26 31.78
C VAL A 3 -9.32 1.44 31.10
N PRO A 4 -9.23 0.12 31.30
CA PRO A 4 -8.16 -0.67 30.71
C PRO A 4 -8.34 -0.72 29.19
N HIS A 5 -7.38 -0.17 28.43
CA HIS A 5 -7.24 -0.42 27.00
C HIS A 5 -6.90 -1.91 26.78
N LYS A 6 -7.89 -2.79 26.70
CA LYS A 6 -7.75 -4.00 25.89
C LYS A 6 -7.89 -3.58 24.42
N ALA A 7 -6.86 -2.95 23.88
CA ALA A 7 -6.89 -2.41 22.53
C ALA A 7 -6.76 -3.54 21.51
N GLY A 8 -7.80 -3.75 20.70
CA GLY A 8 -7.64 -4.50 19.45
C GLY A 8 -6.88 -3.68 18.41
N SER A 9 -6.51 -4.30 17.29
CA SER A 9 -5.86 -3.65 16.16
C SER A 9 -6.67 -3.87 14.87
N LEU A 10 -6.64 -2.90 13.96
CA LEU A 10 -7.13 -3.07 12.60
C LEU A 10 -5.94 -3.30 11.67
N MET A 11 -6.03 -4.33 10.83
CA MET A 11 -5.10 -4.51 9.72
C MET A 11 -5.70 -3.87 8.48
N VAL A 12 -4.95 -2.97 7.86
CA VAL A 12 -5.40 -2.18 6.71
C VAL A 12 -4.41 -2.35 5.57
N TRP A 13 -4.93 -2.55 4.38
CA TRP A 13 -4.17 -2.57 3.14
C TRP A 13 -4.63 -1.42 2.24
N CYS A 14 -3.68 -0.72 1.65
CA CYS A 14 -3.92 0.35 0.68
C CYS A 14 -2.86 0.28 -0.42
N ALA A 15 -3.19 0.79 -1.61
CA ALA A 15 -2.23 1.06 -2.66
C ALA A 15 -2.34 2.51 -3.14
N ILE A 16 -1.20 3.11 -3.49
CA ILE A 16 -1.13 4.44 -4.07
C ILE A 16 -0.77 4.34 -5.55
N SER A 17 -1.50 5.06 -6.38
CA SER A 17 -1.23 5.21 -7.80
C SER A 17 -1.33 6.68 -8.21
N SER A 18 -0.82 7.04 -9.39
CA SER A 18 -0.94 8.41 -9.90
C SER A 18 -2.37 8.83 -10.24
N PHE A 19 -3.32 7.90 -10.26
CA PHE A 19 -4.75 8.15 -10.49
C PHE A 19 -5.59 8.11 -9.20
N GLY A 20 -4.94 7.88 -8.04
CA GLY A 20 -5.57 7.96 -6.73
C GLY A 20 -5.21 6.81 -5.81
N LEU A 21 -5.73 6.91 -4.57
CA LEU A 21 -5.65 5.87 -3.57
C LEU A 21 -6.63 4.73 -3.90
N ILE A 22 -6.20 3.51 -3.61
CA ILE A 22 -6.99 2.27 -3.66
C ILE A 22 -7.03 1.69 -2.25
N GLY A 23 -8.21 1.24 -1.83
CA GLY A 23 -8.52 0.97 -0.42
C GLY A 23 -9.12 2.20 0.29
N PRO A 24 -9.25 2.14 1.63
CA PRO A 24 -8.66 1.15 2.53
C PRO A 24 -9.40 -0.18 2.54
N ILE A 25 -8.64 -1.28 2.48
CA ILE A 25 -9.15 -2.65 2.60
C ILE A 25 -8.84 -3.16 4.02
N PHE A 26 -9.86 -3.58 4.75
CA PHE A 26 -9.70 -4.07 6.12
C PHE A 26 -9.61 -5.58 6.16
N LEU A 27 -8.56 -6.09 6.78
CA LEU A 27 -8.30 -7.52 6.92
C LEU A 27 -8.57 -7.94 8.37
N LEU A 28 -9.36 -9.00 8.53
CA LEU A 28 -9.77 -9.52 9.84
C LEU A 28 -8.87 -10.66 10.32
N GLU A 29 -8.10 -11.25 9.41
CA GLU A 29 -7.22 -12.37 9.66
C GLU A 29 -5.78 -12.05 9.24
N THR A 30 -4.83 -12.87 9.69
CA THR A 30 -3.44 -12.80 9.27
C THR A 30 -3.34 -12.90 7.76
N VAL A 31 -2.57 -12.02 7.13
CA VAL A 31 -2.31 -12.07 5.69
C VAL A 31 -1.48 -13.31 5.36
N THR A 32 -2.16 -14.39 5.01
CA THR A 32 -1.55 -15.55 4.36
C THR A 32 -1.40 -15.28 2.86
N GLN A 33 -0.69 -16.15 2.15
CA GLN A 33 -0.62 -16.08 0.69
C GLN A 33 -2.01 -16.11 0.03
N GLN A 34 -2.96 -16.92 0.56
CA GLN A 34 -4.29 -17.03 0.00
C GLN A 34 -5.10 -15.75 0.23
N VAL A 35 -5.07 -15.23 1.46
CA VAL A 35 -5.75 -13.97 1.81
C VAL A 35 -5.21 -12.81 0.95
N TYR A 36 -3.91 -12.80 0.69
CA TYR A 36 -3.30 -11.80 -0.19
C TYR A 36 -3.74 -11.95 -1.65
N GLN A 37 -3.75 -13.17 -2.19
CA GLN A 37 -4.24 -13.44 -3.55
C GLN A 37 -5.71 -13.04 -3.71
N ASP A 38 -6.55 -13.38 -2.73
CA ASP A 38 -7.97 -13.02 -2.73
C ASP A 38 -8.18 -11.50 -2.64
N LEU A 39 -7.36 -10.80 -1.85
CA LEU A 39 -7.35 -9.34 -1.80
C LEU A 39 -7.03 -8.75 -3.17
N ILE A 40 -5.96 -9.23 -3.81
CA ILE A 40 -5.52 -8.73 -5.12
C ILE A 40 -6.61 -8.97 -6.16
N GLY A 41 -7.08 -10.20 -6.32
CA GLY A 41 -8.04 -10.58 -7.34
C GLY A 41 -9.43 -9.96 -7.17
N ASN A 42 -9.96 -9.98 -5.93
CA ASN A 42 -11.35 -9.62 -5.69
C ASN A 42 -11.57 -8.15 -5.37
N GLN A 43 -10.54 -7.45 -4.86
CA GLN A 43 -10.69 -6.06 -4.40
C GLN A 43 -9.79 -5.13 -5.21
N LEU A 44 -8.47 -5.39 -5.26
CA LEU A 44 -7.55 -4.49 -5.97
C LEU A 44 -7.88 -4.41 -7.47
N ILE A 45 -8.00 -5.55 -8.15
CA ILE A 45 -8.26 -5.56 -9.59
C ILE A 45 -9.61 -4.90 -9.91
N SER A 46 -10.65 -5.16 -9.11
CA SER A 46 -11.94 -4.50 -9.28
C SER A 46 -11.85 -2.97 -9.12
N ASP A 47 -11.19 -2.48 -8.08
CA ASP A 47 -11.00 -1.04 -7.86
C ASP A 47 -10.14 -0.39 -8.94
N LEU A 48 -9.10 -1.10 -9.40
CA LEU A 48 -8.26 -0.65 -10.51
C LEU A 48 -9.07 -0.51 -11.79
N TYR A 49 -9.91 -1.47 -12.15
CA TYR A 49 -10.75 -1.36 -13.35
C TYR A 49 -11.70 -0.16 -13.30
N VAL A 50 -12.23 0.17 -12.12
CA VAL A 50 -13.10 1.35 -11.93
C VAL A 50 -12.32 2.65 -12.11
N LYS A 51 -11.11 2.75 -11.55
CA LYS A 51 -10.30 3.99 -11.57
C LYS A 51 -9.46 4.16 -12.84
N HIS A 52 -9.01 3.06 -13.43
CA HIS A 52 -8.11 3.03 -14.58
C HIS A 52 -8.36 1.78 -15.43
N PRO A 53 -9.28 1.83 -16.42
CA PRO A 53 -9.76 0.64 -17.13
C PRO A 53 -8.70 -0.06 -18.00
N ASN A 54 -7.54 0.55 -18.23
CA ASN A 54 -6.45 -0.05 -18.99
C ASN A 54 -5.34 -0.54 -18.05
N LEU A 55 -5.38 -1.80 -17.63
CA LEU A 55 -4.38 -2.39 -16.75
C LEU A 55 -3.03 -2.67 -17.44
N ASP A 56 -2.99 -2.68 -18.78
CA ASP A 56 -1.76 -2.94 -19.56
C ASP A 56 -0.68 -1.86 -19.36
N LYS A 57 -1.06 -0.73 -18.76
CA LYS A 57 -0.16 0.38 -18.43
C LYS A 57 0.22 0.46 -16.96
N VAL A 58 -0.29 -0.45 -16.13
CA VAL A 58 -0.07 -0.43 -14.68
C VAL A 58 1.04 -1.40 -14.33
N TYR A 59 2.05 -0.88 -13.62
CA TYR A 59 3.05 -1.69 -12.94
C TYR A 59 2.60 -1.92 -11.51
N PHE A 60 2.68 -3.16 -11.05
CA PHE A 60 2.39 -3.53 -9.66
C PHE A 60 3.69 -3.71 -8.88
N GLN A 61 3.83 -2.94 -7.80
CA GLN A 61 4.97 -3.01 -6.89
C GLN A 61 4.55 -3.57 -5.54
N GLN A 62 5.34 -4.49 -4.99
CA GLN A 62 5.17 -5.02 -3.64
C GLN A 62 6.51 -5.18 -2.91
N ASP A 63 6.46 -5.27 -1.57
CA ASP A 63 7.61 -5.52 -0.73
C ASP A 63 7.99 -7.02 -0.68
N GLY A 64 8.98 -7.35 0.15
CA GLY A 64 9.50 -8.71 0.31
C GLY A 64 8.79 -9.57 1.36
N ALA A 65 7.57 -9.24 1.81
CA ALA A 65 6.89 -10.00 2.85
C ALA A 65 6.66 -11.48 2.46
N PRO A 66 6.58 -12.42 3.43
CA PRO A 66 6.43 -13.84 3.13
C PRO A 66 5.20 -14.17 2.26
N ALA A 67 4.04 -13.56 2.53
CA ALA A 67 2.82 -13.78 1.74
C ALA A 67 2.96 -13.28 0.29
N HIS A 68 3.70 -12.18 0.10
CA HIS A 68 3.94 -11.55 -1.20
C HIS A 68 4.92 -12.34 -2.05
N THR A 69 5.85 -13.05 -1.40
CA THR A 69 6.96 -13.78 -2.05
C THR A 69 6.76 -15.30 -2.08
N ALA A 70 5.62 -15.79 -1.62
CA ALA A 70 5.23 -17.18 -1.78
C ALA A 70 5.13 -17.54 -3.27
N LYS A 71 5.59 -18.75 -3.63
CA LYS A 71 5.64 -19.20 -5.04
C LYS A 71 4.29 -19.02 -5.76
N SER A 72 3.21 -19.47 -5.14
CA SER A 72 1.86 -19.35 -5.70
C SER A 72 1.43 -17.89 -5.89
N THR A 73 1.86 -16.98 -5.01
CA THR A 73 1.57 -15.55 -5.13
C THR A 73 2.34 -14.93 -6.30
N LEU A 74 3.61 -15.29 -6.47
CA LEU A 74 4.42 -14.80 -7.58
C LEU A 74 3.84 -15.26 -8.93
N GLU A 75 3.43 -16.53 -9.03
CA GLU A 75 2.76 -17.08 -10.21
C GLU A 75 1.43 -16.38 -10.48
N TYR A 76 0.61 -16.20 -9.43
CA TYR A 76 -0.68 -15.50 -9.54
C TYR A 76 -0.54 -14.04 -10.00
N LEU A 77 0.45 -13.31 -9.49
CA LEU A 77 0.72 -11.94 -9.91
C LEU A 77 1.22 -11.87 -11.35
N HIS A 78 2.06 -12.82 -11.76
CA HIS A 78 2.53 -12.93 -13.14
C HIS A 78 1.38 -13.13 -14.12
N ASP A 79 0.38 -13.95 -13.78
CA ASP A 79 -0.80 -14.13 -14.63
C ASP A 79 -1.65 -12.87 -14.77
N LEU A 80 -1.64 -11.97 -13.77
CA LEU A 80 -2.42 -10.73 -13.77
C LEU A 80 -1.71 -9.54 -14.43
N PHE A 81 -0.40 -9.41 -14.20
CA PHE A 81 0.37 -8.22 -14.57
C PHE A 81 1.51 -8.50 -15.56
N GLU A 82 1.75 -9.77 -15.91
CA GLU A 82 2.82 -10.19 -16.82
C GLU A 82 4.19 -9.63 -16.37
N ASP A 83 4.96 -9.05 -17.30
CA ASP A 83 6.27 -8.44 -17.01
C ASP A 83 6.20 -7.12 -16.24
N ARG A 84 5.00 -6.61 -15.90
CA ARG A 84 4.79 -5.31 -15.23
C ARG A 84 4.88 -5.42 -13.70
N LEU A 85 5.78 -6.25 -13.20
CA LEU A 85 5.93 -6.55 -11.78
C LEU A 85 7.24 -6.04 -11.21
N ILE A 86 7.15 -5.36 -10.07
CA ILE A 86 8.28 -4.81 -9.32
C ILE A 86 8.26 -5.41 -7.92
N GLY A 87 9.33 -6.11 -7.53
CA GLY A 87 9.38 -6.78 -6.25
C GLY A 87 10.47 -7.83 -6.17
N LYS A 88 10.54 -8.51 -5.02
CA LYS A 88 11.50 -9.60 -4.83
C LYS A 88 11.13 -10.77 -5.76
N PHE A 89 12.11 -11.25 -6.53
CA PHE A 89 11.98 -12.35 -7.50
C PHE A 89 11.27 -12.03 -8.83
N PHE A 90 10.98 -10.76 -9.11
CA PHE A 90 10.53 -10.31 -10.44
C PHE A 90 11.67 -9.69 -11.25
N ASN A 91 11.41 -9.41 -12.53
CA ASN A 91 12.38 -8.79 -13.45
C ASN A 91 12.88 -7.44 -12.94
N PHE A 92 11.97 -6.62 -12.38
CA PHE A 92 12.33 -5.38 -11.70
C PHE A 92 12.44 -5.63 -10.20
N VAL A 93 13.67 -5.84 -9.72
CA VAL A 93 13.93 -6.16 -8.31
C VAL A 93 13.74 -4.92 -7.44
N TRP A 94 12.87 -5.02 -6.43
CA TRP A 94 12.75 -4.00 -5.38
C TRP A 94 13.78 -4.24 -4.26
N PRO A 95 14.56 -3.23 -3.85
CA PRO A 95 15.55 -3.38 -2.79
C PRO A 95 14.89 -3.70 -1.44
N PRO A 96 15.51 -4.58 -0.62
CA PRO A 96 15.00 -4.87 0.71
C PRO A 96 15.22 -3.68 1.65
N ARG A 97 14.27 -3.45 2.57
CA ARG A 97 14.34 -2.43 3.63
C ARG A 97 14.42 -0.98 3.09
N SER A 98 13.66 -0.67 2.04
CA SER A 98 13.60 0.66 1.44
C SER A 98 12.22 1.33 1.61
N PRO A 99 11.74 1.53 2.86
CA PRO A 99 10.45 2.19 3.10
C PRO A 99 10.46 3.66 2.66
N ASP A 100 11.63 4.29 2.64
CA ASP A 100 11.87 5.64 2.13
C ASP A 100 11.63 5.78 0.63
N LEU A 101 11.51 4.66 -0.10
CA LEU A 101 11.22 4.60 -1.53
C LEU A 101 9.77 4.18 -1.83
N THR A 102 9.02 3.70 -0.83
CA THR A 102 7.69 3.13 -1.01
C THR A 102 6.60 4.13 -0.59
N PRO A 103 5.72 4.58 -1.52
CA PRO A 103 4.71 5.62 -1.23
C PRO A 103 3.81 5.39 -0.03
N PRO A 104 3.26 4.18 0.22
CA PRO A 104 2.55 3.91 1.47
C PRO A 104 3.38 4.20 2.73
N ASP A 105 4.67 3.88 2.72
CA ASP A 105 5.53 3.95 3.91
C ASP A 105 6.02 5.36 4.20
N PHE A 106 6.51 6.11 3.20
CA PHE A 106 7.01 7.48 3.44
C PHE A 106 5.91 8.54 3.52
N PHE A 107 4.68 8.24 3.07
CA PHE A 107 3.58 9.20 3.05
C PHE A 107 2.32 8.69 3.76
N LEU A 108 1.69 7.61 3.27
CA LEU A 108 0.32 7.26 3.66
C LEU A 108 0.18 6.95 5.15
N TRP A 109 1.05 6.08 5.68
CA TRP A 109 0.93 5.64 7.06
C TRP A 109 1.26 6.75 8.06
N GLY A 110 2.17 7.66 7.70
CA GLY A 110 2.41 8.90 8.45
C GLY A 110 1.18 9.81 8.44
N TYR A 111 0.66 10.12 7.24
CA TYR A 111 -0.54 10.94 7.07
C TYR A 111 -1.72 10.40 7.88
N LEU A 112 -2.04 9.11 7.75
CA LEU A 112 -3.16 8.51 8.47
C LEU A 112 -2.93 8.57 9.98
N LYS A 113 -1.71 8.29 10.46
CA LYS A 113 -1.41 8.38 11.89
C LYS A 113 -1.64 9.78 12.45
N ASP A 114 -1.34 10.83 11.68
CA ASP A 114 -1.52 12.20 12.14
C ASP A 114 -3.00 12.63 12.15
N HIS A 115 -3.82 12.09 11.24
CA HIS A 115 -5.21 12.56 11.03
C HIS A 115 -6.28 11.66 11.66
N VAL A 116 -6.09 10.34 11.72
CA VAL A 116 -7.12 9.41 12.23
C VAL A 116 -7.26 9.45 13.74
N TYR A 117 -6.25 9.97 14.45
CA TYR A 117 -6.25 10.11 15.91
C TYR A 117 -6.72 11.49 16.38
N GLU A 118 -7.19 12.35 15.47
CA GLU A 118 -7.71 13.68 15.78
C GLU A 118 -9.16 13.85 15.25
N PRO A 119 -10.20 13.75 16.10
CA PRO A 119 -10.17 13.41 17.53
C PRO A 119 -9.90 11.93 17.77
N GLN A 120 -9.40 11.61 18.97
CA GLN A 120 -9.02 10.25 19.35
C GLN A 120 -10.20 9.26 19.25
N PRO A 121 -10.11 8.20 18.42
CA PRO A 121 -11.15 7.17 18.31
C PRO A 121 -11.37 6.45 19.64
N GLN A 122 -12.64 6.22 19.99
CA GLN A 122 -13.04 5.57 21.25
C GLN A 122 -13.29 4.07 21.09
N SER A 123 -13.35 3.58 19.85
CA SER A 123 -13.56 2.17 19.52
C SER A 123 -12.87 1.79 18.20
N LEU A 124 -12.76 0.48 17.92
CA LEU A 124 -12.29 0.00 16.61
C LEU A 124 -13.22 0.40 15.47
N ILE A 125 -14.51 0.57 15.74
CA ILE A 125 -15.48 1.03 14.75
C ILE A 125 -15.21 2.50 14.42
N ASP A 126 -14.99 3.33 15.43
CA ASP A 126 -14.62 4.74 15.23
C ASP A 126 -13.30 4.87 14.48
N LEU A 127 -12.30 4.06 14.83
CA LEU A 127 -11.01 4.04 14.15
C LEU A 127 -11.17 3.63 12.67
N LYS A 128 -11.98 2.60 12.40
CA LYS A 128 -12.28 2.18 11.03
C LYS A 128 -12.93 3.31 10.22
N PHE A 129 -13.92 4.00 10.77
CA PHE A 129 -14.56 5.13 10.08
C PHE A 129 -13.63 6.32 9.90
N ALA A 130 -12.76 6.62 10.87
CA ALA A 130 -11.74 7.65 10.72
C ALA A 130 -10.78 7.31 9.57
N ILE A 131 -10.28 6.07 9.50
CA ILE A 131 -9.40 5.62 8.40
C ILE A 131 -10.10 5.75 7.05
N ILE A 132 -11.36 5.32 6.92
CA ILE A 132 -12.13 5.45 5.68
C ILE A 132 -12.22 6.93 5.26
N ARG A 133 -12.65 7.80 6.18
CA ARG A 133 -12.80 9.24 5.92
C ARG A 133 -11.49 9.88 5.48
N GLU A 134 -10.39 9.61 6.19
CA GLU A 134 -9.09 10.21 5.86
C GLU A 134 -8.51 9.67 4.56
N CYS A 135 -8.75 8.39 4.24
CA CYS A 135 -8.39 7.83 2.94
C CYS A 135 -9.21 8.46 1.79
N GLU A 136 -10.52 8.68 1.97
CA GLU A 136 -11.39 9.33 0.99
C GLU A 136 -11.01 10.82 0.77
N ALA A 137 -10.43 11.47 1.79
CA ALA A 137 -9.96 12.84 1.69
C ALA A 137 -8.67 13.00 0.88
N ILE A 138 -7.89 11.93 0.69
CA ILE A 138 -6.66 11.98 -0.12
C ILE A 138 -7.02 12.09 -1.60
N THR A 139 -6.66 13.23 -2.21
CA THR A 139 -7.05 13.50 -3.60
C THR A 139 -6.13 12.79 -4.62
N PRO A 140 -6.61 12.56 -5.85
CA PRO A 140 -5.77 12.06 -6.94
C PRO A 140 -4.54 12.93 -7.21
N GLU A 141 -4.64 14.26 -7.04
CA GLU A 141 -3.52 15.19 -7.19
C GLU A 141 -2.44 14.97 -6.13
N GLN A 142 -2.84 14.72 -4.87
CA GLN A 142 -1.91 14.35 -3.81
C GLN A 142 -1.22 13.03 -4.15
N CYS A 143 -1.97 12.00 -4.56
CA CYS A 143 -1.37 10.72 -4.97
C CYS A 143 -0.40 10.88 -6.15
N LYS A 144 -0.75 11.70 -7.14
CA LYS A 144 0.13 12.02 -8.27
C LYS A 144 1.41 12.73 -7.83
N SER A 145 1.32 13.65 -6.87
CA SER A 145 2.48 14.31 -6.28
C SER A 145 3.37 13.33 -5.53
N VAL A 146 2.77 12.42 -4.76
CA VAL A 146 3.50 11.36 -4.04
C VAL A 146 4.20 10.40 -5.01
N CYS A 147 3.54 9.98 -6.09
CA CYS A 147 4.18 9.16 -7.12
C CYS A 147 5.36 9.88 -7.79
N ARG A 148 5.26 11.20 -8.03
CA ARG A 148 6.40 12.00 -8.54
C ARG A 148 7.55 12.04 -7.53
N SER A 149 7.22 12.28 -6.25
CA SER A 149 8.21 12.26 -5.18
C SER A 149 8.93 10.91 -5.06
N ALA A 150 8.26 9.79 -5.35
CA ALA A 150 8.91 8.49 -5.40
C ALA A 150 10.01 8.44 -6.48
N PHE A 151 9.76 8.97 -7.67
CA PHE A 151 10.79 9.05 -8.73
C PHE A 151 11.97 9.94 -8.32
N ASP A 152 11.70 11.08 -7.68
CA ASP A 152 12.76 11.96 -7.17
C ASP A 152 13.59 11.26 -6.08
N ARG A 153 12.94 10.48 -5.21
CA ARG A 153 13.57 9.64 -4.19
C ARG A 153 14.42 8.53 -4.80
N PHE A 154 13.97 7.90 -5.89
CA PHE A 154 14.78 6.91 -6.61
C PHE A 154 16.06 7.55 -7.15
N GLN A 155 15.98 8.74 -7.73
CA GLN A 155 17.15 9.46 -8.23
C GLN A 155 18.11 9.82 -7.09
N GLN A 156 17.59 10.34 -5.97
CA GLN A 156 18.41 10.65 -4.80
C GLN A 156 19.09 9.41 -4.22
N CYS A 157 18.41 8.26 -4.21
CA CYS A 157 19.00 6.99 -3.76
C CYS A 157 20.19 6.61 -4.64
N VAL A 158 20.06 6.75 -5.97
CA VAL A 158 21.18 6.54 -6.91
C VAL A 158 22.31 7.52 -6.65
N ASP A 159 22.01 8.81 -6.52
CA ASP A 159 23.00 9.87 -6.28
C ASP A 159 23.75 9.66 -4.95
N ASN A 160 23.06 9.10 -3.94
CA ASN A 160 23.60 8.74 -2.64
C ASN A 160 24.24 7.35 -2.60
N ASN A 161 24.46 6.70 -3.76
CA ASN A 161 25.05 5.35 -3.86
C ASN A 161 24.30 4.27 -3.06
N GLY A 162 22.97 4.37 -3.00
CA GLY A 162 22.09 3.42 -2.33
C GLY A 162 21.84 3.69 -0.85
N ASP A 163 22.29 4.83 -0.30
CA ASP A 163 21.94 5.23 1.07
C ASP A 163 20.49 5.76 1.14
N ASN A 164 19.98 5.86 2.37
CA ASN A 164 18.62 6.30 2.65
C ASN A 164 18.36 7.73 2.16
N VAL A 165 17.12 8.01 1.78
CA VAL A 165 16.66 9.33 1.33
C VAL A 165 15.67 9.94 2.32
N GLN A 166 15.71 11.26 2.49
CA GLN A 166 14.78 12.00 3.36
C GLN A 166 13.61 12.55 2.56
#